data_AF-A0A934AWL6-F1
#
_entry.id   AF-A0A934AWL6-F1
#
_cell.length_a   1.000
_cell.length_b   1.000
_cell.length_c   1.000
_cell.angle_alpha   90.00
_cell.angle_beta   90.00
_cell.angle_gamma   90.00
#
_symmetry.space_group_name_H-M   'P 1'
#
loop_
_entity.id
_entity.type
_entity.pdbx_description
1 polymer ?
#
loop_
_entity_poly.entity_id
_entity_poly.type
_entity_poly.pdbx_seq_one_letter_code
_entity_poly.pdbx_strand_id
1 'polypeptide(L)'
;MKILLDTCTFLWIVSDSPELSETSRRFFIDPNNEILLSVASVWEIIVKHRLGKLPLPEPPDKFINTWRARHDIESLTLNESSVLQLSRLPEYHKDPFDRILICQAISHGLVILTPDTHISAYPVRTEW
;
A
#
# COMPACT_ATOMS: atom_id res chain seq x y z
N MET A 1 12.06 -6.73 8.03
CA MET A 1 11.86 -7.06 6.59
C MET A 1 11.22 -5.88 5.87
N LYS A 2 11.09 -5.91 4.53
CA LYS A 2 10.40 -4.82 3.82
C LYS A 2 8.90 -5.09 3.70
N ILE A 3 8.10 -4.11 4.08
CA ILE A 3 6.64 -4.21 4.14
C ILE A 3 6.03 -3.14 3.26
N LEU A 4 5.20 -3.54 2.33
CA LEU A 4 4.40 -2.64 1.50
C LEU A 4 3.02 -2.47 2.13
N LEU A 5 2.67 -1.23 2.46
CA LEU A 5 1.32 -0.90 2.88
C LEU A 5 0.40 -0.88 1.66
N ASP A 6 -0.73 -1.56 1.75
CA ASP A 6 -1.90 -1.25 0.95
C ASP A 6 -2.36 0.19 1.24
N THR A 7 -3.00 0.83 0.27
CA THR A 7 -3.63 2.14 0.41
C THR A 7 -4.61 2.18 1.58
N CYS A 8 -5.45 1.16 1.76
CA CYS A 8 -6.41 1.13 2.88
C CYS A 8 -5.69 1.00 4.23
N THR A 9 -4.67 0.15 4.30
CA THR A 9 -3.84 -0.04 5.50
C THR A 9 -3.14 1.26 5.91
N PHE A 10 -2.55 1.98 4.96
CA PHE A 10 -1.96 3.29 5.23
C PHE A 10 -3.00 4.26 5.83
N LEU A 11 -4.18 4.36 5.21
CA LEU A 11 -5.25 5.24 5.68
C LEU A 11 -5.73 4.86 7.09
N TRP A 12 -5.84 3.57 7.39
CA TRP A 12 -6.26 3.10 8.71
C TRP A 12 -5.20 3.29 9.79
N ILE A 13 -3.91 3.18 9.46
CA ILE A 13 -2.83 3.51 10.38
C ILE A 13 -2.91 4.98 10.80
N VAL A 14 -3.04 5.89 9.82
CA VAL A 14 -3.00 7.34 10.10
C VAL A 14 -4.28 7.88 10.74
N SER A 15 -5.39 7.15 10.60
CA SER A 15 -6.66 7.48 11.25
C SER A 15 -6.89 6.72 12.56
N ASP A 16 -5.94 5.88 13.00
CA ASP A 16 -6.09 4.93 14.11
C ASP A 16 -7.40 4.12 14.04
N SER A 17 -7.67 3.55 12.87
CA SER A 17 -8.93 2.85 12.58
C SER A 17 -9.04 1.51 13.31
N PRO A 18 -10.20 1.15 13.87
CA PRO A 18 -10.43 -0.17 14.47
C PRO A 18 -10.36 -1.31 13.44
N GLU A 19 -10.50 -1.01 12.15
CA GLU A 19 -10.36 -1.97 11.05
C GLU A 19 -8.93 -2.49 10.89
N LEU A 20 -7.92 -1.76 11.41
CA LEU A 20 -6.54 -2.21 11.41
C LEU A 20 -6.37 -3.33 12.44
N SER A 21 -6.22 -4.55 11.94
CA SER A 21 -5.98 -5.79 12.69
C SER A 21 -4.72 -5.72 13.58
N GLU A 22 -4.73 -6.51 14.65
CA GLU A 22 -3.59 -6.60 15.58
C GLU A 22 -2.31 -7.12 14.91
N THR A 23 -2.43 -8.04 13.95
CA THR A 23 -1.28 -8.57 13.22
C THR A 23 -0.62 -7.46 12.38
N SER A 24 -1.39 -6.72 11.58
CA SER A 24 -0.89 -5.57 10.83
C SER A 24 -0.30 -4.49 11.73
N ARG A 25 -0.93 -4.19 12.88
CA ARG A 25 -0.37 -3.28 13.90
C ARG A 25 1.00 -3.77 14.38
N ARG A 26 1.14 -5.06 14.70
CA ARG A 26 2.41 -5.65 15.15
C ARG A 26 3.51 -5.56 14.08
N PHE A 27 3.19 -5.85 12.83
CA PHE A 27 4.14 -5.71 11.72
C PHE A 27 4.58 -4.26 11.52
N PHE A 28 3.65 -3.32 11.65
CA PHE A 28 3.92 -1.89 11.48
C PHE A 28 4.79 -1.29 12.60
N ILE A 29 4.57 -1.68 13.87
CA ILE A 29 5.33 -1.13 15.01
C ILE A 29 6.69 -1.80 15.24
N ASP A 30 6.96 -2.94 14.61
CA ASP A 30 8.23 -3.66 14.77
C ASP A 30 9.36 -2.88 14.09
N PRO A 31 10.36 -2.38 14.84
CA PRO A 31 11.44 -1.55 14.30
C PRO A 31 12.40 -2.31 13.37
N ASN A 32 12.30 -3.64 13.30
CA ASN A 32 13.07 -4.44 12.33
C ASN A 32 12.43 -4.41 10.93
N ASN A 33 11.27 -3.77 10.77
CA ASN A 33 10.57 -3.65 9.50
C ASN A 33 10.76 -2.28 8.87
N GLU A 34 11.10 -2.29 7.59
CA GLU A 34 11.13 -1.11 6.73
C GLU A 34 9.75 -0.98 6.11
N ILE A 35 9.02 0.07 6.47
CA ILE A 35 7.65 0.31 6.02
C ILE A 35 7.67 1.18 4.77
N LEU A 36 6.99 0.71 3.73
CA LEU A 36 6.97 1.31 2.40
C LEU A 36 5.55 1.67 2.00
N LEU A 37 5.40 2.84 1.36
CA LEU A 37 4.19 3.23 0.63
C LEU A 37 4.53 3.43 -0.84
N SER A 38 3.86 2.69 -1.73
CA SER A 38 4.04 2.85 -3.16
C SER A 38 3.52 4.19 -3.66
N VAL A 39 4.20 4.76 -4.65
CA VAL A 39 3.67 5.89 -5.42
C VAL A 39 2.35 5.56 -6.13
N ALA A 40 2.03 4.28 -6.37
CA ALA A 40 0.74 3.86 -6.89
C ALA A 40 -0.40 4.11 -5.88
N SER A 41 -0.17 3.81 -4.58
CA SER A 41 -1.12 4.14 -3.51
C SER A 41 -1.30 5.66 -3.36
N VAL A 42 -0.22 6.43 -3.51
CA VAL A 42 -0.31 7.90 -3.53
C VAL A 42 -1.18 8.38 -4.69
N TRP A 43 -0.98 7.81 -5.88
CA TRP A 43 -1.78 8.12 -7.06
C TRP A 43 -3.26 7.75 -6.84
N GLU A 44 -3.55 6.59 -6.26
CA GLU A 44 -4.90 6.15 -5.92
C GLU A 44 -5.60 7.10 -4.95
N ILE A 45 -4.92 7.51 -3.86
CA ILE A 45 -5.44 8.46 -2.87
C ILE A 45 -5.84 9.77 -3.56
N ILE A 46 -4.98 10.31 -4.43
CA ILE A 46 -5.26 11.55 -5.17
C ILE A 46 -6.48 11.38 -6.08
N VAL A 47 -6.58 10.26 -6.81
CA VAL A 47 -7.72 9.97 -7.69
C VAL A 47 -9.01 9.85 -6.88
N LYS A 48 -9.03 9.05 -5.80
CA LYS A 48 -10.21 8.88 -4.93
C LYS A 48 -10.62 10.20 -4.28
N HIS A 49 -9.67 11.02 -3.83
CA HIS A 49 -9.94 12.34 -3.26
C HIS A 49 -10.58 13.28 -4.29
N ARG A 50 -10.02 13.38 -5.50
CA ARG A 50 -10.58 14.21 -6.58
C ARG A 50 -11.98 13.79 -7.01
N LEU A 51 -12.29 12.50 -6.94
CA LEU A 51 -13.61 11.95 -7.22
C LEU A 51 -14.60 12.14 -6.05
N GLY A 52 -14.19 12.76 -4.94
CA GLY A 52 -15.01 12.95 -3.74
C GLY A 52 -15.27 11.67 -2.95
N LYS A 53 -14.60 10.57 -3.30
CA LYS A 53 -14.77 9.25 -2.65
C LYS A 53 -13.91 9.08 -1.41
N LEU A 54 -12.91 9.95 -1.23
CA LEU A 54 -12.01 9.95 -0.07
C LEU A 54 -11.87 11.39 0.46
N PRO A 55 -12.75 11.82 1.37
CA PRO A 55 -12.56 13.10 2.05
C PRO A 55 -11.31 13.02 2.93
N LEU A 56 -10.44 14.02 2.83
CA LEU A 56 -9.25 14.16 3.66
C LEU A 56 -9.34 15.47 4.44
N PRO A 57 -8.78 15.55 5.67
CA PRO A 57 -8.79 16.76 6.47
C PRO A 57 -7.93 17.87 5.87
N GLU A 58 -6.99 17.51 4.99
CA GLU A 58 -6.06 18.40 4.31
C GLU A 58 -5.85 17.95 2.85
N PRO A 59 -5.29 18.81 1.98
CA PRO A 59 -4.89 18.41 0.64
C PRO A 59 -3.97 17.16 0.65
N PRO A 60 -4.11 16.25 -0.34
CA PRO A 60 -3.39 14.97 -0.35
C PRO A 60 -1.87 15.09 -0.21
N ASP A 61 -1.26 16.10 -0.81
CA ASP A 61 0.19 16.34 -0.74
C ASP A 61 0.66 16.61 0.70
N LYS A 62 -0.09 17.43 1.45
CA LYS A 62 0.22 17.71 2.86
C LYS A 62 -0.07 16.50 3.74
N PHE A 63 -1.23 15.89 3.55
CA PHE A 63 -1.68 14.76 4.35
C PHE A 63 -0.68 13.59 4.26
N ILE A 64 -0.35 13.16 3.03
CA ILE A 64 0.53 12.01 2.79
C ILE A 64 1.95 12.29 3.31
N ASN A 65 2.52 13.46 2.99
CA ASN A 65 3.89 13.78 3.41
C ASN A 65 4.02 13.89 4.93
N THR A 66 3.04 14.50 5.61
CA THR A 66 3.04 14.64 7.07
C THR A 66 3.03 13.28 7.76
N TRP A 67 2.12 12.39 7.34
CA TRP A 67 1.98 11.10 7.99
C TRP A 67 3.11 10.14 7.65
N ARG A 68 3.63 10.17 6.42
CA ARG A 68 4.82 9.39 6.07
C ARG A 68 6.03 9.80 6.92
N ALA A 69 6.27 11.11 7.06
CA ALA A 69 7.36 11.62 7.88
C ALA A 69 7.17 11.29 9.37
N ARG A 70 5.94 11.36 9.89
CA ARG A 70 5.63 11.04 11.29
C ARG A 70 5.86 9.57 11.63
N HIS A 71 5.61 8.68 10.68
CA HIS A 71 5.64 7.23 10.89
C HIS A 71 6.84 6.52 10.25
N ASP A 72 7.82 7.27 9.75
CA ASP A 72 8.99 6.73 9.06
C ASP A 72 8.62 5.79 7.89
N ILE A 73 7.59 6.18 7.13
CA ILE A 73 7.10 5.40 5.98
C ILE A 73 7.82 5.88 4.72
N GLU A 74 8.68 5.03 4.20
CA GLU A 74 9.49 5.30 3.02
C GLU A 74 8.67 5.20 1.73
N SER A 75 9.08 5.96 0.70
CA SER A 75 8.37 5.93 -0.59
C SER A 75 8.96 4.85 -1.47
N LEU A 76 8.13 3.92 -1.94
CA LEU A 76 8.53 2.96 -2.94
C LEU A 76 8.26 3.52 -4.34
N THR A 77 9.36 3.83 -5.04
CA THR A 77 9.31 4.33 -6.42
C THR A 77 8.78 3.26 -7.38
N LEU A 78 8.01 3.70 -8.38
CA LEU A 78 7.55 2.83 -9.46
C LEU A 78 8.58 2.86 -10.60
N ASN A 79 9.12 1.69 -10.92
CA ASN A 79 10.04 1.50 -12.04
C ASN A 79 9.36 0.74 -13.18
N GLU A 80 9.88 0.90 -14.39
CA GLU A 80 9.36 0.25 -15.60
C GLU A 80 9.34 -1.28 -15.47
N SER A 81 10.36 -1.88 -14.84
CA SER A 81 10.42 -3.33 -14.64
C SER A 81 9.24 -3.87 -13.83
N SER A 82 8.77 -3.13 -12.82
CA SER A 82 7.58 -3.51 -12.05
C SER A 82 6.32 -3.40 -12.90
N VAL A 83 6.20 -2.35 -13.72
CA VAL A 83 5.05 -2.15 -14.61
C VAL A 83 4.99 -3.25 -15.67
N LEU A 84 6.11 -3.62 -16.28
CA LEU A 84 6.18 -4.66 -17.30
C LEU A 84 5.75 -6.05 -16.79
N GLN A 85 5.83 -6.30 -15.48
CA GLN A 85 5.31 -7.55 -14.89
C GLN A 85 3.79 -7.70 -15.02
N LEU A 86 3.04 -6.61 -15.21
CA LEU A 86 1.59 -6.67 -15.42
C LEU A 86 1.20 -7.59 -16.58
N SER A 87 2.04 -7.67 -17.62
CA SER A 87 1.83 -8.54 -18.78
C SER A 87 1.80 -10.04 -18.44
N ARG A 88 2.36 -10.42 -17.28
CA ARG A 88 2.45 -11.79 -16.79
C ARG A 88 1.51 -12.05 -15.62
N LEU A 89 0.88 -11.01 -15.08
CA LEU A 89 0.07 -11.10 -13.89
C LEU A 89 -1.34 -11.61 -14.24
N PRO A 90 -1.81 -12.73 -13.64
CA PRO A 90 -3.15 -13.25 -13.88
C PRO A 90 -4.26 -12.20 -13.66
N GLU A 91 -5.39 -12.36 -14.34
CA GLU A 91 -6.55 -11.44 -14.25
C GLU A 91 -7.52 -11.84 -13.13
N TYR A 92 -7.02 -12.06 -11.91
CA TYR A 92 -7.87 -12.29 -10.73
C TYR A 92 -8.43 -10.99 -10.16
N HIS A 93 -7.66 -9.91 -10.29
CA HIS A 93 -8.01 -8.57 -9.82
C HIS A 93 -7.98 -7.55 -10.97
N LYS A 94 -8.91 -6.60 -10.93
CA LYS A 94 -9.10 -5.58 -11.97
C LYS A 94 -8.58 -4.20 -11.57
N ASP A 95 -8.35 -3.95 -10.29
CA ASP A 95 -7.88 -2.64 -9.85
C ASP A 95 -6.43 -2.43 -10.34
N PRO A 96 -6.17 -1.41 -11.19
CA PRO A 96 -4.82 -1.18 -11.71
C PRO A 96 -3.82 -0.81 -10.60
N PHE A 97 -4.24 -0.20 -9.50
CA PHE A 97 -3.35 0.19 -8.39
C PHE A 97 -2.87 -1.05 -7.65
N ASP A 98 -3.80 -1.92 -7.25
CA ASP A 98 -3.47 -3.16 -6.54
C ASP A 98 -2.63 -4.10 -7.39
N ARG A 99 -2.92 -4.18 -8.70
CA ARG A 99 -2.07 -4.95 -9.63
C ARG A 99 -0.64 -4.43 -9.66
N ILE A 100 -0.43 -3.12 -9.59
CA ILE A 100 0.92 -2.54 -9.47
C ILE A 100 1.55 -2.86 -8.12
N LEU A 101 0.80 -2.80 -7.01
CA LEU A 101 1.30 -3.18 -5.68
C LEU A 101 1.76 -4.64 -5.67
N ILE A 102 0.98 -5.54 -6.26
CA ILE A 102 1.33 -6.95 -6.43
C ILE A 102 2.63 -7.09 -7.23
N CYS A 103 2.74 -6.43 -8.38
CA CYS A 103 3.95 -6.47 -9.20
C CYS A 103 5.19 -5.95 -8.46
N GLN A 104 5.06 -4.87 -7.68
CA GLN A 104 6.15 -4.36 -6.86
C GLN A 104 6.51 -5.33 -5.73
N ALA A 105 5.53 -5.95 -5.08
CA ALA A 105 5.77 -6.94 -4.05
C ALA A 105 6.50 -8.18 -4.59
N ILE A 106 6.09 -8.69 -5.76
CA ILE A 106 6.79 -9.80 -6.44
C ILE A 106 8.22 -9.39 -6.81
N SER A 107 8.40 -8.23 -7.42
CA SER A 107 9.71 -7.76 -7.90
C SER A 107 10.73 -7.55 -6.79
N HIS A 108 10.26 -7.09 -5.63
CA HIS A 108 11.12 -6.69 -4.52
C HIS A 108 11.07 -7.67 -3.32
N GLY A 109 10.31 -8.76 -3.42
CA GLY A 109 10.16 -9.74 -2.34
C GLY A 109 9.51 -9.16 -1.08
N LEU A 110 8.50 -8.29 -1.26
CA LEU A 110 7.85 -7.56 -0.17
C LEU A 110 6.70 -8.36 0.44
N VAL A 111 6.42 -8.09 1.71
CA VAL A 111 5.16 -8.49 2.36
C VAL A 111 4.14 -7.36 2.20
N ILE A 112 2.94 -7.65 1.74
CA ILE A 112 1.85 -6.66 1.67
C ILE A 112 1.00 -6.76 2.94
N LEU A 113 0.78 -5.64 3.63
CA LEU A 113 -0.25 -5.57 4.67
C LEU A 113 -1.57 -5.15 4.03
N THR A 114 -2.49 -6.09 3.88
CA THR A 114 -3.77 -5.86 3.20
C THR A 114 -4.88 -6.79 3.73
N PRO A 115 -6.12 -6.29 3.91
CA PRO A 115 -7.29 -7.14 4.16
C PRO A 115 -7.79 -7.83 2.87
N ASP A 116 -7.34 -7.41 1.69
CA ASP A 116 -7.94 -7.84 0.43
C ASP A 116 -7.48 -9.24 0.01
N THR A 117 -8.40 -10.19 0.14
CA THR A 117 -8.22 -11.58 -0.27
C THR A 117 -7.92 -11.76 -1.77
N HIS A 118 -8.27 -10.80 -2.64
CA HIS A 118 -7.89 -10.86 -4.06
C HIS A 118 -6.38 -10.66 -4.24
N ILE A 119 -5.75 -9.83 -3.40
CA ILE A 119 -4.29 -9.66 -3.41
C ILE A 119 -3.63 -10.96 -2.93
N SER A 120 -4.17 -11.60 -1.88
CA SER A 120 -3.68 -12.89 -1.38
C SER A 120 -3.82 -14.06 -2.36
N ALA A 121 -4.62 -13.93 -3.43
CA ALA A 121 -4.72 -14.94 -4.48
C ALA A 121 -3.52 -14.97 -5.43
N TYR A 122 -2.64 -13.97 -5.37
CA TYR A 122 -1.40 -13.90 -6.13
C TYR A 122 -0.23 -14.56 -5.36
N PRO A 123 0.88 -14.93 -6.03
CA PRO A 123 2.06 -15.50 -5.39
C PRO A 123 2.88 -14.43 -4.65
N VAL A 124 2.24 -13.70 -3.73
CA VAL A 124 2.82 -12.68 -2.86
C VAL A 124 2.53 -13.03 -1.41
N ARG A 125 3.43 -12.63 -0.51
CA ARG A 125 3.18 -12.79 0.92
C ARG A 125 2.29 -11.64 1.39
N THR A 126 1.14 -11.97 1.95
CA THR A 126 0.23 -11.01 2.59
C THR A 126 0.12 -11.32 4.07
N GLU A 127 0.01 -10.30 4.91
CA GLU A 127 -0.32 -10.43 6.32
C GLU A 127 -1.47 -9.47 6.63
N TRP A 128 -2.41 -9.92 7.46
CA TRP A 128 -3.51 -9.07 7.94
C TRP A 128 -3.63 -9.21 9.44
#